data_AF-A0A4R5V1W0-F1
#
_entry.id   AF-A0A4R5V1W0-F1
#
_cell.length_a   1.000
_cell.length_b   1.000
_cell.length_c   1.000
_cell.angle_alpha   90.00
_cell.angle_beta   90.00
_cell.angle_gamma   90.00
#
_symmetry.space_group_name_H-M   'P 1'
#
loop_
_entity.id
_entity.type
_entity.pdbx_description
1 polymer ?
#
loop_
_entity_poly.entity_id
_entity_poly.type
_entity_poly.pdbx_seq_one_letter_code
_entity_poly.pdbx_strand_id
1 'polypeptide(L)'
;MKKFLLLFCFILASPFLLFAQSIDDEITLIQAEFGMGKKQLVKAYMDLPESVSNGFWAVYQEYEAARQELARERIIIINDYLENLDTIGEEQANSLAMRTLNNDLALSKLHKSYFKKFKKATSAKDAAKFLQVDVYIHNTIRNAMQQELPFIDEY
;
A
#
# COMPACT_ATOMS: atom_id res chain seq x y z
N MET A 1 -17.55 -21.91 -57.31
CA MET A 1 -17.90 -21.92 -55.88
C MET A 1 -16.79 -21.24 -55.08
N LYS A 2 -17.15 -20.14 -54.41
CA LYS A 2 -16.64 -19.60 -53.13
C LYS A 2 -15.11 -19.46 -53.00
N LYS A 3 -14.55 -18.31 -53.38
CA LYS A 3 -14.31 -17.16 -52.47
C LYS A 3 -13.65 -17.57 -51.15
N PHE A 4 -12.32 -17.69 -51.13
CA PHE A 4 -11.50 -17.65 -49.91
C PHE A 4 -10.15 -16.97 -50.18
N LEU A 5 -10.18 -15.90 -50.98
CA LEU A 5 -9.15 -14.87 -50.98
C LEU A 5 -9.76 -13.65 -50.27
N LEU A 6 -9.00 -13.04 -49.36
CA LEU A 6 -9.32 -11.85 -48.55
C LEU A 6 -10.18 -12.11 -47.31
N LEU A 7 -9.55 -12.55 -46.22
CA LEU A 7 -9.91 -12.02 -44.89
C LEU A 7 -8.72 -12.14 -43.93
N PHE A 8 -8.11 -10.99 -43.67
CA PHE A 8 -7.40 -10.63 -42.44
C PHE A 8 -5.96 -11.13 -42.21
N CYS A 9 -5.05 -10.66 -43.09
CA CYS A 9 -3.72 -10.21 -42.67
C CYS A 9 -3.79 -8.95 -41.76
N PHE A 10 -4.50 -9.01 -40.64
CA PHE A 10 -4.68 -7.88 -39.72
C PHE A 10 -4.22 -8.20 -38.28
N ILE A 11 -3.26 -9.11 -38.13
CA ILE A 11 -2.61 -9.40 -36.83
C ILE A 11 -1.11 -8.99 -36.87
N LEU A 12 -0.75 -8.04 -37.72
CA LEU A 12 0.61 -7.49 -37.79
C LEU A 12 0.68 -5.97 -37.54
N ALA A 13 -0.35 -5.39 -36.92
CA ALA A 13 -0.34 -3.98 -36.54
C ALA A 13 -1.09 -3.76 -35.22
N SER A 14 -0.55 -4.25 -34.11
CA SER A 14 -0.87 -3.74 -32.77
C SER A 14 0.25 -4.02 -31.77
N PRO A 15 1.39 -3.30 -31.81
CA PRO A 15 2.23 -3.14 -30.64
C PRO A 15 1.75 -2.01 -29.70
N PHE A 16 0.50 -1.53 -29.83
CA PHE A 16 0.02 -0.31 -29.15
C PHE A 16 -1.02 -0.51 -28.02
N LEU A 17 -1.22 -1.74 -27.53
CA LEU A 17 -2.08 -1.98 -26.35
C LEU A 17 -1.33 -2.68 -25.21
N LEU A 18 -0.01 -2.53 -25.16
CA LEU A 18 0.76 -2.92 -23.98
C LEU A 18 0.83 -1.71 -23.04
N PHE A 19 -0.10 -1.72 -22.08
CA PHE A 19 -0.08 -0.99 -20.80
C PHE A 19 -0.02 0.54 -20.83
N ALA A 20 -1.21 1.17 -20.93
CA ALA A 20 -1.46 2.40 -20.20
C ALA A 20 -2.23 2.02 -18.92
N GLN A 21 -1.58 1.30 -18.00
CA GLN A 21 -2.16 1.10 -16.67
C GLN A 21 -1.97 2.41 -15.91
N SER A 22 -3.05 2.96 -15.33
CA SER A 22 -2.90 4.14 -14.49
C SER A 22 -2.18 3.76 -13.20
N ILE A 23 -1.42 4.69 -12.61
CA ILE A 23 -0.79 4.46 -11.30
C ILE A 23 -1.82 4.06 -10.23
N ASP A 24 -3.06 4.56 -10.34
CA ASP A 24 -4.16 4.20 -9.46
C ASP A 24 -4.57 2.73 -9.61
N ASP A 25 -4.60 2.19 -10.83
CA ASP A 25 -4.89 0.78 -11.09
C ASP A 25 -3.78 -0.13 -10.55
N GLU A 26 -2.51 0.28 -10.72
CA GLU A 26 -1.35 -0.43 -10.15
C GLU A 26 -1.38 -0.46 -8.62
N ILE A 27 -1.60 0.69 -7.98
CA ILE A 27 -1.73 0.78 -6.52
C ILE A 27 -2.86 -0.13 -6.04
N THR A 28 -4.01 -0.12 -6.72
CA THR A 28 -5.17 -0.93 -6.33
C THR A 28 -4.86 -2.43 -6.41
N LEU A 29 -4.19 -2.87 -7.47
CA LEU A 29 -3.78 -4.27 -7.63
C LEU A 29 -2.79 -4.70 -6.54
N ILE A 30 -1.76 -3.90 -6.29
CA ILE A 30 -0.79 -4.12 -5.21
C ILE A 30 -1.53 -4.24 -3.87
N GLN A 31 -2.41 -3.31 -3.55
CA GLN A 31 -3.15 -3.34 -2.28
C GLN A 31 -4.03 -4.58 -2.11
N ALA A 32 -4.63 -5.08 -3.18
CA ALA A 32 -5.46 -6.29 -3.15
C ALA A 32 -4.63 -7.54 -2.82
N GLU A 33 -3.52 -7.72 -3.52
CA GLU A 33 -2.63 -8.88 -3.34
C GLU A 33 -2.01 -8.88 -1.93
N PHE A 34 -1.42 -7.76 -1.52
CA PHE A 34 -0.80 -7.63 -0.20
C PHE A 34 -1.84 -7.68 0.94
N GLY A 35 -3.04 -7.14 0.72
CA GLY A 35 -4.12 -7.14 1.71
C GLY A 35 -4.53 -8.57 2.10
N MET A 36 -4.58 -9.48 1.13
CA MET A 36 -4.91 -10.88 1.39
C MET A 36 -3.83 -11.58 2.23
N GLY A 37 -2.56 -11.45 1.84
CA GLY A 37 -1.44 -12.05 2.57
C GLY A 37 -1.32 -11.51 4.00
N LYS A 38 -1.43 -10.19 4.18
CA LYS A 38 -1.44 -9.56 5.51
C LYS A 38 -2.56 -10.10 6.40
N LYS A 39 -3.78 -10.21 5.87
CA LYS A 39 -4.92 -10.72 6.64
C LYS A 39 -4.69 -12.14 7.14
N GLN A 40 -4.08 -13.00 6.31
CA GLN A 40 -3.74 -14.37 6.71
C GLN A 40 -2.68 -14.41 7.81
N LEU A 41 -1.62 -13.61 7.69
CA LEU A 41 -0.59 -13.47 8.73
C LEU A 41 -1.17 -12.99 10.06
N VAL A 42 -2.01 -11.95 10.02
CA VAL A 42 -2.68 -11.41 11.20
C VAL A 42 -3.58 -12.47 11.83
N LYS A 43 -4.37 -13.20 11.03
CA LYS A 43 -5.23 -14.28 11.54
C LYS A 43 -4.42 -15.34 12.27
N ALA A 44 -3.33 -15.81 11.66
CA ALA A 44 -2.48 -16.85 12.22
C ALA A 44 -1.76 -16.40 13.51
N TYR A 45 -1.23 -15.17 13.54
CA TYR A 45 -0.51 -14.66 14.70
C TYR A 45 -1.44 -14.30 15.88
N MET A 46 -2.60 -13.73 15.56
CA MET A 46 -3.53 -13.27 16.57
C MET A 46 -4.20 -14.44 17.29
N ASP A 47 -4.60 -15.48 16.56
CA ASP A 47 -5.21 -16.72 17.08
C ASP A 47 -6.25 -16.43 18.18
N LEU A 48 -7.21 -15.56 17.83
CA LEU A 48 -8.18 -15.05 18.79
C LEU A 48 -9.30 -16.05 19.04
N PRO A 49 -9.79 -16.15 20.29
CA PRO A 49 -10.97 -16.94 20.59
C PRO A 49 -12.21 -16.35 19.91
N GLU A 50 -13.18 -17.22 19.61
CA GLU A 50 -14.41 -16.85 18.91
C GLU A 50 -15.18 -15.71 19.59
N SER A 51 -15.11 -15.65 20.93
CA SER A 51 -15.78 -14.63 21.76
C SER A 51 -15.38 -13.19 21.43
N VAL A 52 -14.16 -12.94 20.92
CA VAL A 52 -13.67 -11.59 20.58
C VAL A 52 -13.35 -11.41 19.09
N SER A 53 -13.33 -12.51 18.33
CA SER A 53 -12.93 -12.54 16.92
C SER A 53 -13.78 -11.59 16.05
N ASN A 54 -15.10 -11.62 16.18
CA ASN A 54 -15.99 -10.77 15.37
C ASN A 54 -15.75 -9.27 15.63
N GLY A 55 -15.58 -8.89 16.91
CA GLY A 55 -15.30 -7.51 17.29
C GLY A 55 -13.94 -7.04 16.77
N PHE A 56 -12.92 -7.90 16.85
CA PHE A 56 -11.60 -7.64 16.29
C PHE A 56 -11.66 -7.38 14.78
N TRP A 57 -12.29 -8.28 14.02
CA TRP A 57 -12.30 -8.20 12.56
C TRP A 57 -13.09 -7.00 12.03
N ALA A 58 -14.14 -6.57 12.73
CA ALA A 58 -14.84 -5.33 12.41
C ALA A 58 -13.91 -4.11 12.51
N VAL A 59 -13.17 -3.98 13.63
CA VAL A 59 -12.19 -2.90 13.81
C VAL A 59 -11.03 -3.02 12.81
N TYR A 60 -10.60 -4.24 12.50
CA TYR A 60 -9.56 -4.50 11.51
C TYR A 60 -9.95 -4.01 10.11
N GLN A 61 -11.19 -4.24 9.69
CA GLN A 61 -11.66 -3.78 8.38
C GLN A 61 -11.65 -2.25 8.28
N GLU A 62 -12.13 -1.54 9.31
CA GLU A 62 -12.05 -0.08 9.39
C GLU A 62 -10.60 0.43 9.37
N TYR A 63 -9.72 -0.26 10.10
CA TYR A 63 -8.30 0.05 10.15
C TYR A 63 -7.66 -0.06 8.77
N GLU A 64 -7.89 -1.18 8.09
CA GLU A 64 -7.27 -1.46 6.80
C GLU A 64 -7.69 -0.48 5.72
N ALA A 65 -8.96 -0.08 5.68
CA ALA A 65 -9.43 0.95 4.75
C ALA A 65 -8.67 2.26 4.95
N ALA A 66 -8.54 2.73 6.19
CA ALA A 66 -7.80 3.96 6.49
C ALA A 66 -6.29 3.81 6.23
N ARG A 67 -5.72 2.64 6.52
CA ARG A 67 -4.30 2.33 6.31
C ARG A 67 -3.95 2.28 4.82
N GLN A 68 -4.84 1.74 3.99
CA GLN A 68 -4.66 1.68 2.53
C GLN A 68 -4.58 3.07 1.90
N GLU A 69 -5.37 4.05 2.37
CA GLU A 69 -5.26 5.42 1.88
C GLU A 69 -3.90 6.06 2.21
N LEU A 70 -3.38 5.81 3.42
CA LEU A 70 -2.03 6.27 3.77
C LEU A 70 -0.93 5.59 2.93
N ALA A 71 -1.12 4.31 2.61
CA ALA A 71 -0.20 3.58 1.73
C ALA A 71 -0.24 4.09 0.28
N ARG A 72 -1.44 4.44 -0.23
CA ARG A 72 -1.60 5.08 -1.55
C ARG A 72 -0.83 6.40 -1.60
N GLU A 73 -1.03 7.30 -0.63
CA GLU A 73 -0.29 8.58 -0.60
C GLU A 73 1.23 8.36 -0.52
N ARG A 74 1.70 7.33 0.20
CA ARG A 74 3.12 7.00 0.23
C ARG A 74 3.66 6.62 -1.15
N ILE A 75 2.92 5.81 -1.90
CA ILE A 75 3.32 5.40 -3.25
C ILE A 75 3.35 6.62 -4.18
N ILE A 76 2.36 7.51 -4.08
CA ILE A 76 2.33 8.75 -4.86
C ILE A 76 3.55 9.63 -4.54
N ILE A 77 3.88 9.84 -3.26
CA ILE A 77 5.07 10.61 -2.85
C ILE A 77 6.35 10.01 -3.46
N ILE A 78 6.46 8.67 -3.45
CA ILE A 78 7.63 7.98 -4.00
C ILE A 78 7.67 8.08 -5.52
N ASN A 79 6.52 7.98 -6.20
CA ASN A 79 6.44 8.16 -7.63
C ASN A 79 6.86 9.58 -8.04
N ASP A 80 6.32 10.60 -7.36
CA ASP A 80 6.68 12.00 -7.58
C ASP A 80 8.18 12.26 -7.32
N TYR A 81 8.76 11.55 -6.34
CA TYR A 81 10.20 11.60 -6.06
C TYR A 81 11.02 11.04 -7.23
N LEU A 82 10.66 9.85 -7.73
CA LEU A 82 11.38 9.17 -8.80
C LEU A 82 11.24 9.88 -10.15
N GLU A 83 10.05 10.39 -10.48
CA GLU A 83 9.80 11.11 -11.75
C GLU A 83 10.58 12.42 -11.85
N ASN A 84 10.91 13.04 -10.71
CA ASN A 84 11.55 14.35 -10.68
C ASN A 84 13.00 14.30 -10.17
N LEU A 85 13.57 13.11 -9.94
CA LEU A 85 14.84 12.91 -9.24
C LEU A 85 15.97 13.83 -9.74
N ASP A 86 16.12 13.94 -11.06
CA ASP A 86 17.19 14.72 -11.71
C ASP A 86 16.96 16.25 -11.68
N THR A 87 15.77 16.69 -11.27
CA THR A 87 15.35 18.10 -11.33
C THR A 87 14.75 18.60 -10.00
N ILE A 88 15.00 17.89 -8.90
CA ILE A 88 14.52 18.28 -7.57
C ILE A 88 15.18 19.61 -7.14
N GLY A 89 14.42 20.70 -7.26
CA GLY A 89 14.75 22.00 -6.68
C GLY A 89 14.22 22.17 -5.24
N GLU A 90 14.57 23.29 -4.61
CA GLU A 90 14.22 23.65 -3.22
C GLU A 90 12.73 23.45 -2.87
N GLU A 91 11.83 23.96 -3.72
CA GLU A 91 10.39 23.88 -3.45
C GLU A 91 9.87 22.43 -3.48
N GLN A 92 10.34 21.64 -4.45
CA GLN A 92 9.95 20.24 -4.60
C GLN A 92 10.53 19.38 -3.48
N ALA A 93 11.81 19.61 -3.12
CA ALA A 93 12.45 18.94 -1.99
C ALA A 93 11.67 19.19 -0.69
N ASN A 94 11.32 20.45 -0.41
CA ASN A 94 10.51 20.79 0.76
C ASN A 94 9.13 20.12 0.73
N SER A 95 8.45 20.13 -0.42
CA SER A 95 7.15 19.48 -0.59
C SER A 95 7.20 17.98 -0.31
N LEU A 96 8.13 17.26 -0.93
CA LEU A 96 8.31 15.81 -0.76
C LEU A 96 8.66 15.45 0.69
N ALA A 97 9.56 16.21 1.31
CA ALA A 97 9.92 16.03 2.72
C ALA A 97 8.70 16.23 3.64
N MET A 98 7.94 17.32 3.45
CA MET A 98 6.77 17.62 4.28
C MET A 98 5.65 16.60 4.10
N ARG A 99 5.37 16.16 2.86
CA ARG A 99 4.38 15.11 2.59
C ARG A 99 4.78 13.78 3.21
N THR A 100 6.06 13.40 3.13
CA THR A 100 6.62 12.20 3.78
C THR A 100 6.41 12.25 5.29
N LEU A 101 6.80 13.36 5.94
CA LEU A 101 6.65 13.54 7.39
C LEU A 101 5.17 13.54 7.83
N ASN A 102 4.30 14.17 7.04
CA ASN A 102 2.86 14.19 7.31
C ASN A 102 2.24 12.80 7.18
N ASN A 103 2.64 12.01 6.19
CA ASN A 103 2.20 10.63 6.03
C ASN A 103 2.66 9.74 7.21
N ASP A 104 3.92 9.88 7.67
CA ASP A 104 4.44 9.20 8.86
C ASP A 104 3.67 9.56 10.15
N LEU A 105 3.37 10.85 10.31
CA LEU A 105 2.58 11.33 11.44
C LEU A 105 1.14 10.80 11.39
N ALA A 106 0.52 10.78 10.21
CA ALA A 106 -0.83 10.25 10.02
C ALA A 106 -0.90 8.76 10.38
N LEU A 107 0.09 7.96 9.96
CA LEU A 107 0.16 6.54 10.34
C LEU A 107 0.32 6.35 11.85
N SER A 108 1.19 7.13 12.49
CA SER A 108 1.37 7.08 13.94
C SER A 108 0.08 7.43 14.70
N LYS A 109 -0.68 8.43 14.21
CA LYS A 109 -2.01 8.78 14.75
C LYS A 109 -3.02 7.66 14.52
N LEU A 110 -3.00 7.01 13.35
CA LEU A 110 -3.85 5.88 13.01
C LEU A 110 -3.62 4.73 13.99
N HIS A 111 -2.36 4.30 14.18
CA HIS A 111 -1.98 3.26 15.14
C HIS A 111 -2.47 3.59 16.56
N LYS A 112 -2.27 4.82 17.02
CA LYS A 112 -2.73 5.25 18.37
C LYS A 112 -4.24 5.19 18.50
N SER A 113 -4.99 5.59 17.48
CA SER A 113 -6.45 5.57 17.47
C SER A 113 -6.97 4.12 17.48
N TYR A 114 -6.45 3.29 16.59
CA TYR A 114 -6.91 1.92 16.42
C TYR A 114 -6.45 1.00 17.53
N PHE A 115 -5.30 1.23 18.17
CA PHE A 115 -4.94 0.53 19.41
C PHE A 115 -6.04 0.66 20.48
N LYS A 116 -6.62 1.86 20.65
CA LYS A 116 -7.73 2.07 21.60
C LYS A 116 -8.99 1.30 21.17
N LYS A 117 -9.32 1.30 19.87
CA LYS A 117 -10.47 0.56 19.32
C LYS A 117 -10.31 -0.95 19.50
N PHE A 118 -9.16 -1.51 19.11
CA PHE A 118 -8.84 -2.92 19.31
C PHE A 118 -8.89 -3.30 20.79
N LYS A 119 -8.30 -2.50 21.67
CA LYS A 119 -8.35 -2.74 23.12
C LYS A 119 -9.77 -2.85 23.64
N LYS A 120 -10.70 -2.03 23.12
CA LYS A 120 -12.11 -2.06 23.50
C LYS A 120 -12.82 -3.30 22.93
N ALA A 121 -12.47 -3.74 21.74
CA ALA A 121 -13.07 -4.90 21.08
C ALA A 121 -12.54 -6.25 21.59
N THR A 122 -11.32 -6.26 22.15
CA THR A 122 -10.62 -7.45 22.61
C THR A 122 -10.07 -7.24 24.03
N SER A 123 -8.75 -7.10 24.16
CA SER A 123 -8.03 -6.83 25.40
C SER A 123 -6.82 -5.93 25.10
N ALA A 124 -6.20 -5.37 26.15
CA ALA A 124 -4.97 -4.59 25.97
C ALA A 124 -3.82 -5.43 25.39
N LYS A 125 -3.75 -6.72 25.77
CA LYS A 125 -2.74 -7.66 25.28
C LYS A 125 -2.95 -7.95 23.80
N ASP A 126 -4.17 -8.22 23.38
CA ASP A 126 -4.49 -8.51 21.97
C ASP A 126 -4.29 -7.27 21.09
N ALA A 127 -4.69 -6.09 21.56
CA ALA A 127 -4.41 -4.84 20.84
C ALA A 127 -2.90 -4.59 20.66
N ALA A 128 -2.09 -4.91 21.68
CA ALA A 128 -0.63 -4.81 21.58
C ALA A 128 -0.04 -5.86 20.63
N LYS A 129 -0.51 -7.13 20.67
CA LYS A 129 -0.13 -8.17 19.70
C LYS A 129 -0.40 -7.71 18.27
N PHE A 130 -1.60 -7.19 18.01
CA PHE A 130 -1.97 -6.69 16.69
C PHE A 130 -1.02 -5.57 16.24
N LEU A 131 -0.82 -4.56 17.09
CA LEU A 131 0.06 -3.45 16.75
C LEU A 131 1.49 -3.92 16.46
N GLN A 132 2.00 -4.91 17.20
CA GLN A 132 3.33 -5.47 16.97
C GLN A 132 3.47 -6.10 15.59
N VAL A 133 2.54 -6.99 15.20
CA VAL A 133 2.60 -7.65 13.88
C VAL A 133 2.36 -6.66 12.74
N ASP A 134 1.47 -5.70 12.95
CA ASP A 134 1.15 -4.68 11.97
C ASP A 134 2.35 -3.75 11.69
N VAL A 135 3.00 -3.26 12.76
CA VAL A 135 4.23 -2.46 12.65
C VAL A 135 5.36 -3.25 12.02
N TYR A 136 5.52 -4.53 12.37
CA TYR A 136 6.53 -5.40 11.74
C TYR A 136 6.32 -5.50 10.22
N ILE A 137 5.10 -5.79 9.78
CA ILE A 137 4.76 -5.88 8.35
C ILE A 137 4.99 -4.54 7.66
N HIS A 138 4.50 -3.44 8.25
CA HIS A 138 4.65 -2.11 7.68
C HIS A 138 6.12 -1.71 7.53
N ASN A 139 6.94 -1.89 8.57
CA ASN A 139 8.36 -1.55 8.54
C ASN A 139 9.13 -2.41 7.54
N THR A 140 8.79 -3.70 7.41
CA THR A 140 9.40 -4.59 6.42
C THR A 140 9.15 -4.08 5.00
N ILE A 141 7.91 -3.74 4.68
CA ILE A 141 7.54 -3.19 3.36
C ILE A 141 8.24 -1.85 3.13
N ARG A 142 8.18 -0.94 4.11
CA ARG A 142 8.83 0.37 4.02
C ARG A 142 10.32 0.24 3.76
N ASN A 143 11.00 -0.65 4.48
CA ASN A 143 12.42 -0.85 4.30
C ASN A 143 12.73 -1.40 2.91
N ALA A 144 11.98 -2.40 2.44
CA ALA A 144 12.11 -2.93 1.08
C ALA A 144 11.96 -1.82 0.03
N MET A 145 10.94 -0.96 0.15
CA MET A 145 10.76 0.18 -0.75
C MET A 145 11.95 1.14 -0.69
N GLN A 146 12.45 1.47 0.51
CA GLN A 146 13.57 2.41 0.68
C GLN A 146 14.88 1.89 0.10
N GLN A 147 15.11 0.58 0.06
CA GLN A 147 16.32 0.01 -0.55
C GLN A 147 16.36 0.19 -2.07
N GLU A 148 15.21 0.40 -2.71
CA GLU A 148 15.09 0.60 -4.17
C GLU A 148 15.18 2.08 -4.57
N LEU A 149 15.22 3.02 -3.61
CA LEU A 149 15.25 4.45 -3.91
C LEU A 149 16.69 4.98 -3.93
N PRO A 150 17.11 5.70 -4.98
CA PRO A 150 18.35 6.47 -4.94
C PRO A 150 18.22 7.63 -3.94
N PHE A 151 19.34 8.28 -3.63
CA PHE A 151 19.36 9.54 -2.88
C PHE A 151 19.35 10.75 -3.81
N ILE A 152 18.90 11.90 -3.29
CA ILE A 152 19.03 13.19 -3.98
C ILE A 152 20.51 13.48 -4.19
N ASP A 153 20.88 13.90 -5.39
CA ASP A 153 22.25 14.19 -5.81
C ASP A 153 23.21 12.99 -5.68
N GLU A 154 22.71 11.75 -5.75
CA GLU A 154 23.56 10.54 -5.67
C GLU A 154 24.45 10.34 -6.92
N TYR A 155 24.31 11.16 -7.97
CA TYR A 155 25.09 11.04 -9.22
C TYR A 155 25.45 12.39 -9.84
#